data_AF-A0A7K2NXV0-F1
#
_entry.id   AF-A0A7K2NXV0-F1
#
_cell.length_a   1.000
_cell.length_b   1.000
_cell.length_c   1.000
_cell.angle_alpha   90.00
_cell.angle_beta   90.00
_cell.angle_gamma   90.00
#
_symmetry.space_group_name_H-M   'P 1'
#
loop_
_entity.id
_entity.type
_entity.pdbx_description
1 polymer ?
#
loop_
_entity_poly.entity_id
_entity_poly.type
_entity_poly.pdbx_seq_one_letter_code
_entity_poly.pdbx_strand_id
1 'polypeptide(L)'
;QLRASLDPVVTGSGDRLRFESFSGCGGVYARLDVLEAGLDGGEVGHGTTNVDVNNPLREALSRIGADDPLHLRVGPEELAVTTLDGPVVEKKVPLPDRWLRGFAEAQVIAA
;
A
#
# COMPACT_ATOMS: atom_id res chain seq x y z
N GLN A 1 6.70 -12.89 19.41
CA GLN A 1 5.39 -13.01 18.75
C GLN A 1 5.52 -12.31 17.40
N LEU A 2 5.41 -13.05 16.29
CA LEU A 2 5.33 -12.41 14.97
C LEU A 2 4.04 -11.59 14.96
N ARG A 3 4.17 -10.25 14.94
CA ARG A 3 3.05 -9.37 14.64
C ARG A 3 2.42 -9.90 13.36
N ALA A 4 1.09 -10.06 13.36
CA ALA A 4 0.38 -10.38 12.13
C ALA A 4 0.64 -9.22 11.16
N SER A 5 1.59 -9.42 10.24
CA SER A 5 1.84 -8.56 9.10
C SER A 5 0.53 -8.53 8.30
N LEU A 6 -0.14 -7.37 8.36
CA LEU A 6 -1.40 -7.04 7.67
C LEU A 6 -1.08 -6.13 6.48
N ASP A 7 0.08 -6.35 5.91
CA ASP A 7 0.90 -5.31 5.33
C ASP A 7 0.63 -5.21 3.83
N PRO A 8 0.22 -4.04 3.32
CA PRO A 8 -0.28 -3.97 1.97
C PRO A 8 0.80 -4.24 0.91
N VAL A 9 0.37 -4.92 -0.14
CA VAL A 9 1.05 -4.94 -1.43
C VAL A 9 0.62 -3.70 -2.21
N VAL A 10 1.59 -2.95 -2.71
CA VAL A 10 1.39 -1.75 -3.52
C VAL A 10 1.86 -2.03 -4.93
N THR A 11 0.97 -1.91 -5.90
CA THR A 11 1.23 -2.20 -7.31
C THR A 11 0.95 -0.98 -8.17
N GLY A 12 1.94 -0.54 -8.94
CA GLY A 12 1.77 0.41 -10.05
C GLY A 12 1.45 -0.32 -11.35
N SER A 13 0.42 0.13 -12.05
CA SER A 13 -0.06 -0.48 -13.31
C SER A 13 0.01 0.45 -14.53
N GLY A 14 0.72 1.58 -14.44
CA GLY A 14 0.71 2.61 -15.48
C GLY A 14 -0.44 3.62 -15.34
N ASP A 15 -1.64 3.14 -15.02
CA ASP A 15 -2.88 3.92 -14.95
C ASP A 15 -3.42 4.15 -13.52
N ARG A 16 -2.86 3.42 -12.54
CA ARG A 16 -3.29 3.46 -11.14
C ARG A 16 -2.23 2.94 -10.18
N LEU A 17 -2.33 3.37 -8.93
CA LEU A 17 -1.75 2.69 -7.78
C LEU A 17 -2.81 1.83 -7.11
N ARG A 18 -2.49 0.55 -6.92
CA ARG A 18 -3.34 -0.41 -6.23
C ARG A 18 -2.70 -0.78 -4.89
N PHE A 19 -3.47 -0.72 -3.82
CA PHE A 19 -3.10 -1.19 -2.50
C PHE A 19 -3.98 -2.39 -2.15
N GLU A 20 -3.37 -3.49 -1.74
CA GLU A 20 -4.08 -4.73 -1.42
C GLU A 20 -3.60 -5.31 -0.10
N SER A 21 -4.51 -5.79 0.74
CA SER A 21 -4.18 -6.43 2.01
C SER A 21 -5.18 -7.52 2.38
N PHE A 22 -4.73 -8.49 3.16
CA PHE A 22 -5.60 -9.49 3.79
C PHE A 22 -5.66 -9.28 5.31
N SER A 23 -6.81 -9.59 5.90
CA SER A 23 -6.92 -9.71 7.35
C SER A 23 -6.02 -10.83 7.90
N GLY A 24 -5.78 -10.81 9.21
CA GLY A 24 -4.83 -11.75 9.84
C GLY A 24 -5.21 -13.23 9.66
N CYS A 25 -6.52 -13.52 9.57
CA CYS A 25 -7.04 -14.86 9.29
C CYS A 25 -7.20 -15.16 7.79
N GLY A 26 -6.94 -14.20 6.90
CA GLY A 26 -7.11 -14.34 5.45
C GLY A 26 -8.56 -14.31 4.96
N GLY A 27 -9.54 -14.22 5.84
CA GLY A 27 -10.96 -14.25 5.47
C GLY A 27 -11.52 -12.94 4.89
N VAL A 28 -10.73 -11.86 4.91
CA VAL A 28 -11.11 -10.56 4.34
C VAL A 28 -9.96 -10.10 3.45
N TYR A 29 -10.32 -9.67 2.24
CA TYR A 29 -9.44 -9.00 1.30
C TYR A 29 -9.91 -7.55 1.13
N ALA A 30 -8.97 -6.61 1.20
CA ALA A 30 -9.21 -5.19 0.97
C ALA A 30 -8.37 -4.73 -0.22
N ARG A 31 -8.98 -3.93 -1.09
CA ARG A 31 -8.33 -3.30 -2.24
C ARG A 31 -8.72 -1.83 -2.32
N LEU A 32 -7.73 -0.97 -2.50
CA LEU A 32 -7.90 0.44 -2.81
C LEU A 32 -7.16 0.73 -4.11
N ASP A 33 -7.88 1.19 -5.13
CA ASP A 33 -7.31 1.69 -6.37
C ASP A 33 -7.36 3.22 -6.37
N VAL A 34 -6.20 3.85 -6.43
CA VAL A 34 -6.06 5.28 -6.70
C VAL A 34 -5.84 5.44 -8.20
N LEU A 35 -6.89 5.86 -8.90
CA LEU A 35 -6.86 6.13 -10.34
C LEU A 35 -6.09 7.41 -10.63
N GLU A 36 -5.71 7.61 -11.89
CA GLU A 36 -5.03 8.83 -12.36
C GLU A 36 -5.68 10.13 -11.86
N ALA A 37 -7.01 10.23 -11.89
CA ALA A 37 -7.74 11.41 -11.40
C ALA A 37 -7.61 11.68 -9.88
N GLY A 38 -7.15 10.69 -9.11
CA GLY A 38 -6.86 10.82 -7.68
C GLY A 38 -5.39 11.12 -7.38
N LEU A 39 -4.55 11.27 -8.40
CA LEU A 39 -3.13 11.62 -8.28
C LEU A 39 -2.91 13.04 -8.81
N ASP A 40 -2.27 13.89 -8.03
CA ASP A 40 -1.92 15.27 -8.43
C ASP A 40 -0.63 15.29 -9.28
N GLY A 41 -0.65 14.53 -10.38
CA GLY A 41 0.48 14.34 -11.28
C GLY A 41 1.53 13.32 -10.83
N GLY A 42 2.51 13.07 -11.71
CA GLY A 42 3.55 12.05 -11.55
C GLY A 42 3.32 10.80 -12.39
N GLU A 43 4.39 10.21 -12.93
CA GLU A 43 4.28 8.97 -13.69
C GLU A 43 4.09 7.77 -12.75
N VAL A 44 3.03 7.00 -12.97
CA VAL A 44 2.88 5.69 -12.32
C VAL A 44 3.61 4.66 -13.17
N GLY A 45 4.73 4.17 -12.65
CA GLY A 45 5.47 3.05 -13.27
C GLY A 45 4.75 1.71 -13.13
N HIS A 46 5.36 0.67 -13.72
CA HIS A 46 4.93 -0.71 -13.54
C HIS A 46 5.82 -1.40 -12.50
N GLY A 47 5.20 -2.02 -11.50
CA GLY A 47 5.93 -2.78 -10.49
C GLY A 47 5.15 -2.96 -9.19
N THR A 48 5.70 -3.76 -8.28
CA THR A 48 5.07 -4.08 -7.00
C THR A 48 6.09 -4.02 -5.86
N THR A 49 5.69 -3.43 -4.73
CA THR A 49 6.43 -3.46 -3.47
C THR A 49 5.49 -3.81 -2.33
N ASN A 50 6.00 -4.45 -1.29
CA ASN A 50 5.21 -4.84 -0.14
C ASN A 50 5.87 -4.28 1.12
N VAL A 51 5.10 -3.53 1.91
CA VAL A 51 5.62 -2.72 3.01
C VAL A 51 4.75 -2.88 4.25
N ASP A 52 5.36 -2.85 5.43
CA ASP A 52 4.65 -2.86 6.71
C ASP A 52 4.04 -1.48 6.99
N VAL A 53 2.70 -1.37 6.96
CA VAL A 53 2.02 -0.15 7.40
C VAL A 53 1.95 -0.16 8.92
N ASN A 54 3.07 0.26 9.51
CA ASN A 54 3.30 0.27 10.95
C ASN A 54 2.56 1.45 11.64
N ASN A 55 2.67 1.52 12.97
CA ASN A 55 2.02 2.58 13.76
C ASN A 55 2.46 4.00 13.37
N PRO A 56 3.77 4.32 13.25
CA PRO A 56 4.20 5.64 12.75
C PRO A 56 3.52 6.08 11.45
N LEU A 57 3.45 5.21 10.44
CA LEU A 57 2.78 5.54 9.19
C LEU A 57 1.26 5.75 9.38
N ARG A 58 0.60 4.88 10.16
CA ARG A 58 -0.82 5.01 10.48
C ARG A 58 -1.14 6.33 11.18
N GLU A 59 -0.30 6.72 12.12
CA GLU A 59 -0.44 7.97 12.87
C GLU A 59 -0.19 9.19 11.98
N ALA A 60 0.79 9.12 11.07
CA ALA A 60 1.02 10.19 10.10
C ALA A 60 -0.19 10.37 9.18
N LEU A 61 -0.73 9.27 8.64
CA LEU A 61 -1.89 9.29 7.75
C LEU A 61 -3.18 9.73 8.46
N SER A 62 -3.37 9.41 9.74
CA SER A 62 -4.60 9.76 10.48
C SER A 62 -4.72 11.25 10.81
N ARG A 63 -3.62 12.01 10.69
CA ARG A 63 -3.60 13.46 10.89
C ARG A 63 -3.92 14.26 9.63
N ILE A 64 -4.00 13.61 8.47
CA ILE A 64 -4.18 14.28 7.18
C ILE A 64 -5.67 14.55 6.96
N GLY A 65 -6.01 15.83 6.85
CA GLY A 65 -7.32 16.31 6.42
C GLY A 65 -7.53 16.20 4.91
N ALA A 66 -8.75 16.42 4.46
CA ALA A 66 -9.11 16.31 3.04
C ALA A 66 -8.34 17.29 2.13
N ASP A 67 -7.97 18.46 2.67
CA ASP A 67 -7.29 19.53 1.93
C ASP A 67 -5.78 19.58 2.22
N ASP A 68 -5.24 18.65 3.03
CA ASP A 68 -3.84 18.66 3.41
C ASP A 68 -2.97 18.02 2.31
N PRO A 69 -1.82 18.62 1.95
CA PRO A 69 -0.94 18.06 0.94
C PRO A 69 -0.24 16.81 1.47
N LEU A 70 -0.24 15.75 0.67
CA LEU A 70 0.54 14.53 0.88
C LEU A 70 1.29 14.19 -0.39
N HIS A 71 2.60 13.93 -0.26
CA HIS A 71 3.39 13.39 -1.34
C HIS A 71 3.70 11.91 -1.07
N LEU A 72 3.22 11.04 -1.95
CA LEU A 72 3.47 9.60 -1.90
C LEU A 72 4.54 9.21 -2.90
N ARG A 73 5.56 8.47 -2.46
CA ARG A 73 6.52 7.81 -3.35
C ARG A 73 6.53 6.31 -3.10
N VAL A 74 6.39 5.55 -4.17
CA VAL A 74 6.48 4.09 -4.13
C VAL A 74 7.68 3.67 -4.98
N GLY A 75 8.64 3.02 -4.36
CA GLY A 75 9.84 2.50 -5.00
C GLY A 75 9.96 0.99 -4.84
N PRO A 76 10.92 0.36 -5.54
CA PRO A 76 11.12 -1.09 -5.50
C PRO A 76 11.49 -1.62 -4.11
N GLU A 77 12.03 -0.76 -3.23
CA GLU A 77 12.56 -1.13 -1.91
C GLU A 77 11.86 -0.39 -0.75
N GLU A 78 10.95 0.54 -1.03
CA GLU A 78 10.31 1.35 0.02
C GLU A 78 9.04 2.06 -0.46
N LEU A 79 8.22 2.45 0.51
CA LEU A 79 7.14 3.41 0.38
C LEU A 79 7.46 4.60 1.28
N ALA A 80 7.36 5.81 0.77
CA ALA A 80 7.54 7.03 1.55
C ALA A 80 6.29 7.90 1.46
N VAL A 81 5.83 8.37 2.61
CA VAL A 81 4.78 9.38 2.74
C VAL A 81 5.41 10.63 3.34
N THR A 82 5.34 11.74 2.62
CA THR A 82 5.79 13.05 3.09
C THR A 82 4.60 13.93 3.35
N THR A 83 4.48 14.40 4.58
CA THR A 83 3.49 15.39 5.04
C THR A 83 4.20 16.67 5.47
N LEU A 84 3.44 17.66 5.95
CA LEU A 84 4.02 18.86 6.57
C LEU A 84 4.82 18.56 7.85
N ASP A 85 4.51 17.46 8.54
CA ASP A 85 5.25 16.99 9.73
C ASP A 85 6.58 16.29 9.36
N GLY A 86 6.83 16.07 8.06
CA GLY A 86 8.00 15.39 7.52
C GLY A 86 7.70 14.01 6.91
N PRO A 87 8.77 13.30 6.48
CA PRO A 87 8.65 12.01 5.82
C PRO A 87 8.56 10.83 6.80
N VAL A 88 7.70 9.87 6.49
CA VAL A 88 7.71 8.51 7.05
C VAL A 88 8.03 7.53 5.94
N VAL A 89 9.00 6.63 6.19
CA VAL A 89 9.51 5.69 5.18
C VAL A 89 9.34 4.27 5.68
N GLU A 90 8.57 3.48 4.95
CA GLU A 90 8.43 2.04 5.16
C GLU A 90 9.31 1.27 4.18
N LYS A 91 10.15 0.39 4.70
CA LYS A 91 11.00 -0.47 3.88
C LYS A 91 10.22 -1.67 3.39
N LYS A 92 10.64 -2.19 2.24
CA LYS A 92 10.15 -3.46 1.74
C LYS A 92 10.42 -4.56 2.76
N VAL A 93 9.41 -5.37 2.99
CA VAL A 93 9.48 -6.56 3.85
C VAL A 93 9.34 -7.81 3.01
N PRO A 94 9.58 -9.02 3.54
CA PRO A 94 9.20 -10.25 2.84
C PRO A 94 7.67 -10.39 2.77
N LEU A 95 7.14 -10.83 1.63
CA LEU A 95 5.71 -11.15 1.51
C LEU A 95 5.45 -12.52 2.17
N PRO A 96 4.46 -12.66 3.06
CA PRO A 96 4.15 -13.96 3.66
C PRO A 96 3.60 -14.96 2.62
N ASP A 97 4.12 -16.19 2.58
CA ASP A 97 3.70 -17.23 1.62
C ASP A 97 2.18 -17.48 1.59
N ARG A 98 1.52 -17.38 2.75
CA ARG A 98 0.06 -17.53 2.87
C ARG A 98 -0.73 -16.55 1.99
N TRP A 99 -0.18 -15.37 1.71
CA TRP A 99 -0.84 -14.36 0.87
C TRP A 99 -0.72 -14.64 -0.62
N LEU A 100 0.34 -15.34 -1.06
CA LEU A 100 0.49 -15.69 -2.48
C LEU A 100 -0.71 -16.48 -2.99
N ARG A 101 -1.18 -17.46 -2.19
CA ARG A 101 -2.39 -18.23 -2.50
C ARG A 101 -3.63 -17.35 -2.48
N GLY A 102 -3.76 -16.49 -1.47
CA GLY A 102 -4.88 -15.55 -1.35
C GLY A 102 -4.99 -14.63 -2.56
N PHE A 103 -3.89 -14.10 -3.07
CA PHE A 103 -3.90 -13.25 -4.27
C PHE A 103 -4.38 -14.00 -5.51
N ALA A 104 -3.91 -15.23 -5.73
CA ALA A 104 -4.36 -16.03 -6.86
C ALA A 104 -5.88 -16.24 -6.83
N GLU A 105 -6.45 -16.52 -5.65
CA GLU A 105 -7.90 -16.70 -5.47
C GLU A 105 -8.67 -15.37 -5.62
N ALA A 106 -8.16 -14.28 -5.04
CA ALA A 106 -8.78 -12.97 -5.09
C ALA A 106 -8.89 -12.41 -6.53
N GLN A 107 -7.87 -12.60 -7.38
CA GLN A 107 -7.93 -12.14 -8.77
C GLN A 107 -9.01 -12.88 -9.58
N VAL A 108 -9.30 -14.15 -9.27
CA VAL A 108 -10.35 -14.91 -9.96
C VAL A 108 -11.74 -14.42 -9.57
N ILE A 109 -11.93 -14.00 -8.32
CA ILE A 109 -13.22 -13.53 -7.80
C ILE A 109 -13.49 -12.08 -8.22
N ALA A 110 -12.46 -11.24 -8.30
CA ALA A 110 -12.57 -9.81 -8.61
C ALA A 110 -12.46 -9.46 -10.11
N ALA A 111 -12.45 -10.48 -10.98
CA ALA A 111 -12.41 -10.35 -12.44
C ALA A 111 -13.79 -10.06 -13.06
#